data_AF-A0A376BVJ9-F1
#
_entry.id   AF-A0A376BVJ9-F1
#
_cell.length_a   1.000
_cell.length_b   1.000
_cell.length_c   1.000
_cell.angle_alpha   90.00
_cell.angle_beta   90.00
_cell.angle_gamma   90.00
#
_symmetry.space_group_name_H-M   'P 1'
#
loop_
_entity.id
_entity.type
_entity.pdbx_description
1 polymer ?
#
loop_
_entity_poly.entity_id
_entity_poly.type
_entity_poly.pdbx_seq_one_letter_code
_entity_poly.pdbx_strand_id
1 'polypeptide(L)'
;MKSKQQQSGFSLFMVMIIMLVIALLVVVTSQSSSTEMRISTNDADRKFAMSLAENGLREAENVIGLFPEAIRANNRTFTFTVDCNNGLCTPAEDAQILPGTVGYEIQTAGSNRGTVAWKRTFNNQSVFDARGRAGSSGAYRDNIRYIIEFLGERQSPPKVERHFRVTVRAKGQNENTVVILQSHVEMTN
;
A
#
# COMPACT_ATOMS: atom_id res chain seq x y z
N MET A 1 81.48 32.52 -24.12
CA MET A 1 80.83 32.22 -22.81
C MET A 1 79.35 31.96 -23.08
N LYS A 2 78.88 30.71 -22.96
CA LYS A 2 77.49 30.30 -23.28
C LYS A 2 76.67 30.26 -21.99
N SER A 3 75.59 31.03 -21.92
CA SER A 3 74.73 31.18 -20.75
C SER A 3 73.97 29.90 -20.40
N LYS A 4 74.04 29.48 -19.12
CA LYS A 4 73.20 28.43 -18.53
C LYS A 4 71.74 28.90 -18.52
N GLN A 5 70.85 28.21 -19.24
CA GLN A 5 69.41 28.44 -19.11
C GLN A 5 68.95 28.01 -17.71
N GLN A 6 68.39 28.96 -16.95
CA GLN A 6 67.71 28.69 -15.68
C GLN A 6 66.30 28.16 -15.98
N GLN A 7 66.16 26.84 -16.05
CA GLN A 7 64.88 26.18 -15.85
C GLN A 7 64.71 25.87 -14.37
N SER A 8 63.82 26.59 -13.69
CA SER A 8 63.27 26.16 -12.39
C SER A 8 62.05 27.02 -12.05
N GLY A 9 60.84 26.51 -12.28
CA GLY A 9 59.63 27.24 -11.86
C GLY A 9 58.27 26.62 -12.21
N PHE A 10 58.17 25.73 -13.20
CA PHE A 10 56.86 25.23 -13.66
C PHE A 10 56.44 23.86 -13.10
N SER A 11 57.37 23.11 -12.49
CA SER A 11 57.10 21.76 -11.95
C SER A 11 56.11 21.79 -10.78
N LEU A 12 56.27 22.74 -9.85
CA LEU A 12 55.39 22.87 -8.68
C LEU A 12 53.94 23.17 -9.10
N PHE A 13 53.74 24.03 -10.09
CA PHE A 13 52.42 24.41 -10.58
C PHE A 13 51.70 23.23 -11.24
N MET A 14 52.42 22.46 -12.07
CA MET A 14 51.87 21.24 -12.68
C MET A 14 51.51 20.19 -11.62
N VAL A 15 52.35 20.00 -10.60
CA VAL A 15 52.06 19.08 -9.49
C VAL A 15 50.83 19.53 -8.70
N MET A 16 50.66 20.83 -8.46
CA MET A 16 49.45 21.35 -7.79
C MET A 16 48.19 21.09 -8.61
N ILE A 17 48.22 21.31 -9.93
CA ILE A 17 47.08 21.02 -10.81
C ILE A 17 46.75 19.52 -10.79
N ILE A 18 47.77 18.66 -10.91
CA ILE A 18 47.57 17.21 -10.90
C ILE A 18 46.97 16.75 -9.56
N MET A 19 47.46 17.27 -8.43
CA MET A 19 46.90 16.98 -7.10
C MET A 19 45.44 17.43 -6.98
N LEU A 20 45.10 18.61 -7.51
CA LEU A 20 43.73 19.12 -7.51
C LEU A 20 42.80 18.23 -8.35
N VAL A 21 43.24 17.78 -9.51
CA VAL A 21 42.46 16.88 -10.38
C VAL A 21 42.22 15.53 -9.69
N ILE A 22 43.26 14.93 -9.09
CA ILE A 22 43.12 13.64 -8.38
C ILE A 22 42.17 13.78 -7.18
N ALA A 23 42.27 14.87 -6.42
CA ALA A 23 41.39 15.11 -5.28
C ALA A 23 39.91 15.21 -5.70
N LEU A 24 39.61 15.94 -6.79
CA LEU A 24 38.25 16.04 -7.32
C LEU A 24 37.71 14.68 -7.80
N LEU A 25 38.54 13.88 -8.47
CA LEU A 25 38.15 12.54 -8.93
C LEU A 25 37.76 11.61 -7.77
N VAL A 26 38.51 11.64 -6.66
CA VAL A 26 38.21 10.84 -5.46
C VAL A 26 36.89 11.26 -4.80
N VAL A 27 36.61 12.56 -4.74
CA VAL A 27 35.39 13.09 -4.12
C VAL A 27 34.13 12.72 -4.91
N VAL A 28 34.22 12.66 -6.24
CA VAL A 28 33.10 12.24 -7.11
C VAL A 28 32.75 10.77 -6.89
N THR A 29 33.75 9.87 -6.82
CA THR A 29 33.49 8.43 -6.64
C THR A 29 32.93 8.10 -5.25
N SER A 30 33.36 8.81 -4.20
CA SER A 30 32.87 8.60 -2.84
C SER A 30 31.40 9.00 -2.66
N GLN A 31 30.95 10.09 -3.31
CA GLN A 31 29.56 10.55 -3.22
C GLN A 31 28.57 9.57 -3.86
N SER A 32 28.95 8.91 -4.95
CA SER A 32 28.10 7.93 -5.65
C SER A 32 27.69 6.76 -4.74
N SER A 33 28.63 6.19 -3.97
CA SER A 33 28.35 5.06 -3.08
C SER A 33 27.36 5.38 -1.96
N SER A 34 27.45 6.58 -1.37
CA SER A 34 26.51 7.03 -0.33
C SER A 34 25.08 7.21 -0.85
N THR A 35 24.96 7.60 -2.12
CA THR A 35 23.66 7.79 -2.78
C THR A 35 23.03 6.45 -3.14
N GLU A 36 23.80 5.51 -3.68
CA GLU A 36 23.37 4.15 -3.99
C GLU A 36 22.84 3.41 -2.74
N MET A 37 23.50 3.57 -1.59
CA MET A 37 23.07 2.92 -0.34
C MET A 37 21.72 3.45 0.16
N ARG A 38 21.48 4.76 0.06
CA ARG A 38 20.19 5.38 0.46
C ARG A 38 19.06 4.96 -0.47
N ILE A 39 19.33 4.91 -1.78
CA ILE A 39 18.36 4.43 -2.77
C ILE A 39 18.00 2.96 -2.48
N SER A 40 19.02 2.12 -2.25
CA SER A 40 18.83 0.71 -1.93
C SER A 40 18.01 0.49 -0.65
N THR A 41 18.27 1.29 0.39
CA THR A 41 17.54 1.17 1.66
C THR A 41 16.06 1.59 1.51
N ASN A 42 15.79 2.69 0.81
CA ASN A 42 14.42 3.14 0.54
C ASN A 42 13.67 2.13 -0.35
N ASP A 43 14.34 1.57 -1.35
CA ASP A 43 13.78 0.54 -2.21
C ASP A 43 13.47 -0.76 -1.45
N ALA A 44 14.39 -1.19 -0.57
CA ALA A 44 14.19 -2.35 0.29
C ALA A 44 13.00 -2.16 1.24
N ASP A 45 12.85 -0.98 1.84
CA ASP A 45 11.71 -0.67 2.71
C ASP A 45 10.39 -0.65 1.94
N ARG A 46 10.38 -0.12 0.72
CA ARG A 46 9.20 -0.14 -0.16
C ARG A 46 8.83 -1.57 -0.57
N LYS A 47 9.81 -2.41 -0.89
CA LYS A 47 9.59 -3.85 -1.18
C LYS A 47 9.03 -4.59 0.04
N PHE A 48 9.53 -4.26 1.23
CA PHE A 48 9.00 -4.82 2.47
C PHE A 48 7.54 -4.39 2.71
N ALA A 49 7.22 -3.10 2.57
CA ALA A 49 5.85 -2.61 2.66
C ALA A 49 4.92 -3.26 1.61
N MET A 50 5.42 -3.48 0.39
CA MET A 50 4.70 -4.19 -0.67
C MET A 50 4.38 -5.63 -0.27
N SER A 51 5.37 -6.37 0.25
CA SER A 51 5.17 -7.75 0.71
C SER A 51 4.13 -7.84 1.84
N LEU A 52 4.13 -6.88 2.77
CA LEU A 52 3.09 -6.77 3.79
C LEU A 52 1.71 -6.49 3.19
N ALA A 53 1.63 -5.61 2.18
CA ALA A 53 0.38 -5.31 1.49
C ALA A 53 -0.20 -6.55 0.78
N GLU A 54 0.65 -7.32 0.08
CA GLU A 54 0.25 -8.57 -0.59
C GLU A 54 -0.25 -9.62 0.41
N ASN A 55 0.41 -9.74 1.57
CA ASN A 55 -0.06 -10.63 2.63
C ASN A 55 -1.43 -10.21 3.17
N GLY A 56 -1.63 -8.90 3.43
CA GLY A 56 -2.93 -8.38 3.83
C GLY A 56 -4.03 -8.58 2.77
N LEU A 57 -3.66 -8.52 1.50
CA LEU A 57 -4.58 -8.76 0.38
C LEU A 57 -5.06 -10.21 0.37
N ARG A 58 -4.11 -11.15 0.45
CA ARG A 58 -4.41 -12.58 0.52
C ARG A 58 -5.25 -12.95 1.74
N GLU A 59 -4.99 -12.31 2.89
CA GLU A 59 -5.80 -12.51 4.09
C GLU A 59 -7.23 -12.03 3.89
N ALA A 60 -7.42 -10.82 3.36
CA ALA A 60 -8.73 -10.26 3.10
C ALA A 60 -9.52 -11.08 2.06
N GLU A 61 -8.85 -11.59 1.02
CA GLU A 61 -9.43 -12.52 0.05
C GLU A 61 -9.88 -13.84 0.71
N ASN A 62 -9.06 -14.39 1.61
CA ASN A 62 -9.44 -15.57 2.38
C ASN A 62 -10.66 -15.29 3.29
N VAL A 63 -10.71 -14.11 3.93
CA VAL A 63 -11.87 -13.70 4.74
C VAL A 63 -13.15 -13.68 3.90
N ILE A 64 -13.10 -13.16 2.67
CA ILE A 64 -14.25 -13.17 1.74
C ILE A 64 -14.63 -14.61 1.37
N GLY A 65 -13.65 -15.47 1.09
CA GLY A 65 -13.87 -16.88 0.79
C GLY A 65 -14.58 -17.66 1.92
N LEU A 66 -14.43 -17.22 3.16
CA LEU A 66 -15.09 -17.81 4.33
C LEU A 66 -16.51 -17.26 4.59
N PHE A 67 -16.95 -16.21 3.88
CA PHE A 67 -18.29 -15.64 4.09
C PHE A 67 -19.43 -16.65 3.89
N PRO A 68 -19.47 -17.47 2.81
CA PRO A 68 -20.56 -18.43 2.60
C PRO A 68 -20.68 -19.45 3.73
N GLU A 69 -19.54 -19.99 4.20
CA GLU A 69 -19.52 -20.92 5.32
C GLU A 69 -19.95 -20.25 6.62
N ALA A 70 -19.46 -19.04 6.89
CA ALA A 70 -19.85 -18.29 8.08
C ALA A 70 -21.35 -17.97 8.11
N ILE A 71 -21.96 -17.65 6.96
CA ILE A 71 -23.40 -17.43 6.83
C ILE A 71 -24.15 -18.74 7.09
N ARG A 72 -23.76 -19.85 6.47
CA ARG A 72 -24.45 -21.14 6.58
C ARG A 72 -24.32 -21.79 7.96
N ALA A 73 -23.12 -21.78 8.55
CA ALA A 73 -22.82 -22.49 9.79
C ALA A 73 -23.19 -21.68 11.03
N ASN A 74 -23.03 -20.34 11.00
CA ASN A 74 -23.20 -19.48 12.17
C ASN A 74 -24.39 -18.51 12.05
N ASN A 75 -25.20 -18.63 10.99
CA ASN A 75 -26.27 -17.67 10.66
C ASN A 75 -25.77 -16.21 10.70
N ARG A 76 -24.52 -16.00 10.29
CA ARG A 76 -23.85 -14.69 10.37
C ARG A 76 -24.34 -13.79 9.25
N THR A 77 -24.56 -12.51 9.57
CA THR A 77 -24.83 -11.47 8.57
C THR A 77 -23.65 -10.50 8.50
N PHE A 78 -23.22 -10.17 7.28
CA PHE A 78 -22.18 -9.18 7.01
C PHE A 78 -22.84 -7.88 6.57
N THR A 79 -22.80 -6.89 7.47
CA THR A 79 -23.35 -5.56 7.23
C THR A 79 -22.27 -4.62 6.72
N PHE A 80 -22.42 -4.16 5.48
CA PHE A 80 -21.58 -3.17 4.84
C PHE A 80 -22.17 -1.78 5.09
N THR A 81 -21.35 -0.87 5.61
CA THR A 81 -21.82 0.45 6.07
C THR A 81 -21.06 1.58 5.38
N VAL A 82 -21.66 2.76 5.24
CA VAL A 82 -20.95 3.97 4.78
C VAL A 82 -19.79 4.30 5.73
N ASP A 83 -19.96 3.99 7.02
CA ASP A 83 -18.97 4.21 8.07
C ASP A 83 -17.87 3.14 8.14
N CYS A 84 -17.85 2.18 7.20
CA CYS A 84 -16.80 1.19 7.06
C CYS A 84 -16.53 0.35 8.33
N ASN A 85 -17.57 0.07 9.14
CA ASN A 85 -17.39 -0.58 10.43
C ASN A 85 -16.64 -1.92 10.31
N ASN A 86 -15.61 -2.14 11.14
CA ASN A 86 -14.71 -3.29 11.06
C ASN A 86 -14.10 -3.55 9.67
N GLY A 87 -13.92 -2.50 8.89
CA GLY A 87 -13.38 -2.55 7.54
C GLY A 87 -14.39 -2.98 6.48
N LEU A 88 -15.69 -3.09 6.79
CA LEU A 88 -16.74 -3.44 5.83
C LEU A 88 -17.45 -2.18 5.32
N CYS A 89 -17.15 -1.81 4.08
CA CYS A 89 -17.58 -0.55 3.46
C CYS A 89 -18.66 -0.77 2.39
N THR A 90 -19.59 0.18 2.29
CA THR A 90 -20.39 0.36 1.07
C THR A 90 -19.61 1.13 0.01
N PRO A 91 -19.95 0.98 -1.29
CA PRO A 91 -19.35 1.80 -2.34
C PRO A 91 -19.75 3.27 -2.24
N ALA A 92 -19.09 4.10 -3.04
CA ALA A 92 -19.50 5.50 -3.23
C ALA A 92 -20.88 5.58 -3.90
N GLU A 93 -21.09 4.70 -4.88
CA GLU A 93 -22.35 4.49 -5.59
C GLU A 93 -23.19 3.42 -4.89
N ASP A 94 -24.46 3.33 -5.25
CA ASP A 94 -25.36 2.35 -4.66
C ASP A 94 -25.04 0.94 -5.16
N ALA A 95 -24.73 0.03 -4.23
CA ALA A 95 -24.61 -1.41 -4.53
C ALA A 95 -26.00 -2.07 -4.47
N GLN A 96 -26.25 -2.96 -5.42
CA GLN A 96 -27.50 -3.72 -5.48
C GLN A 96 -27.34 -5.07 -4.80
N ILE A 97 -28.34 -5.46 -4.01
CA ILE A 97 -28.52 -6.82 -3.49
C ILE A 97 -29.75 -7.40 -4.18
N LEU A 98 -29.62 -8.62 -4.70
CA LEU A 98 -30.74 -9.29 -5.36
C LEU A 98 -31.77 -9.77 -4.33
N PRO A 99 -33.08 -9.76 -4.68
CA PRO A 99 -34.12 -10.27 -3.80
C PRO A 99 -33.86 -11.73 -3.38
N GLY A 100 -33.95 -12.00 -2.07
CA GLY A 100 -33.73 -13.35 -1.52
C GLY A 100 -32.28 -13.68 -1.13
N THR A 101 -31.34 -12.75 -1.32
CA THR A 101 -29.98 -12.89 -0.77
C THR A 101 -30.01 -12.86 0.76
N VAL A 102 -29.37 -13.86 1.37
CA VAL A 102 -29.25 -14.01 2.82
C VAL A 102 -27.80 -13.79 3.26
N GLY A 103 -27.61 -13.12 4.41
CA GLY A 103 -26.31 -12.96 5.05
C GLY A 103 -25.49 -11.75 4.60
N TYR A 104 -26.01 -10.94 3.69
CA TYR A 104 -25.40 -9.67 3.24
C TYR A 104 -26.40 -8.53 3.44
N GLU A 105 -25.96 -7.45 4.08
CA GLU A 105 -26.77 -6.27 4.33
C GLU A 105 -25.98 -5.00 3.93
N ILE A 106 -26.66 -4.03 3.33
CA ILE A 106 -26.10 -2.71 3.00
C ILE A 106 -26.83 -1.65 3.81
N GLN A 107 -26.09 -0.84 4.55
CA GLN A 107 -26.59 0.35 5.23
C GLN A 107 -26.00 1.60 4.58
N THR A 108 -26.88 2.38 3.94
CA THR A 108 -26.52 3.57 3.15
C THR A 108 -26.57 4.87 3.95
N ALA A 109 -26.95 4.83 5.24
CA ALA A 109 -26.91 5.99 6.12
C ALA A 109 -25.46 6.31 6.53
N GLY A 110 -25.05 7.57 6.34
CA GLY A 110 -23.74 8.06 6.81
C GLY A 110 -23.25 9.30 6.08
N SER A 111 -22.37 10.07 6.73
CA SER A 111 -21.88 11.37 6.25
C SER A 111 -20.88 11.27 5.10
N ASN A 112 -20.30 10.08 4.88
CA ASN A 112 -19.28 9.82 3.86
C ASN A 112 -19.85 9.20 2.56
N ARG A 113 -21.17 9.26 2.37
CA ARG A 113 -21.84 8.75 1.15
C ARG A 113 -21.36 9.53 -0.08
N GLY A 114 -21.19 8.85 -1.22
CA GLY A 114 -20.65 9.46 -2.44
C GLY A 114 -19.12 9.57 -2.50
N THR A 115 -18.42 9.37 -1.37
CA THR A 115 -16.96 9.30 -1.34
C THR A 115 -16.50 7.84 -1.44
N VAL A 116 -15.51 7.57 -2.31
CA VAL A 116 -14.91 6.24 -2.47
C VAL A 116 -14.33 5.74 -1.15
N ALA A 117 -14.56 4.47 -0.81
CA ALA A 117 -14.32 3.95 0.54
C ALA A 117 -12.91 4.23 1.08
N TRP A 118 -11.86 4.00 0.28
CA TRP A 118 -10.46 4.18 0.69
C TRP A 118 -10.04 5.65 0.91
N LYS A 119 -10.82 6.62 0.40
CA LYS A 119 -10.59 8.05 0.62
C LYS A 119 -11.43 8.63 1.76
N ARG A 120 -12.29 7.82 2.39
CA ARG A 120 -13.14 8.30 3.50
C ARG A 120 -12.28 8.65 4.72
N THR A 121 -12.73 9.66 5.44
CA THR A 121 -12.11 10.13 6.68
C THR A 121 -13.11 10.12 7.82
N PHE A 122 -12.63 9.78 9.01
CA PHE A 122 -13.42 9.72 10.24
C PHE A 122 -12.62 10.43 11.33
N ASN A 123 -13.19 11.47 11.95
CA ASN A 123 -12.50 12.24 13.00
C ASN A 123 -11.07 12.68 12.60
N ASN A 124 -10.91 13.20 11.37
CA ASN A 124 -9.62 13.57 10.75
C ASN A 124 -8.60 12.43 10.58
N GLN A 125 -9.01 11.18 10.72
CA GLN A 125 -8.18 10.00 10.44
C GLN A 125 -8.63 9.34 9.13
N SER A 126 -7.70 8.68 8.44
CA SER A 126 -8.05 7.87 7.26
C SER A 126 -8.94 6.69 7.66
N VAL A 127 -9.76 6.19 6.74
CA VAL A 127 -10.55 4.97 6.96
C VAL A 127 -9.71 3.81 7.46
N PHE A 128 -8.46 3.68 6.99
CA PHE A 128 -7.57 2.60 7.39
C PHE A 128 -7.16 2.67 8.86
N ASP A 129 -6.99 3.88 9.40
CA ASP A 129 -6.62 4.08 10.82
C ASP A 129 -7.84 3.98 11.73
N ALA A 130 -8.96 4.57 11.33
CA ALA A 130 -10.14 4.65 12.17
C ALA A 130 -11.00 3.37 12.17
N ARG A 131 -11.07 2.68 11.03
CA ARG A 131 -12.07 1.62 10.77
C ARG A 131 -11.50 0.38 10.09
N GLY A 132 -10.33 0.49 9.46
CA GLY A 132 -9.67 -0.60 8.74
C GLY A 132 -9.32 -1.78 9.65
N ARG A 133 -9.57 -2.98 9.14
CA ARG A 133 -9.23 -4.21 9.85
C ARG A 133 -7.72 -4.42 9.82
N ALA A 134 -7.14 -4.76 10.97
CA ALA A 134 -5.72 -5.12 11.04
C ALA A 134 -5.48 -6.46 10.35
N GLY A 135 -4.35 -6.59 9.64
CA GLY A 135 -3.88 -7.87 9.12
C GLY A 135 -3.48 -8.84 10.24
N SER A 136 -2.96 -10.02 9.89
CA SER A 136 -2.56 -11.08 10.83
C SER A 136 -1.06 -11.38 10.79
N SER A 137 -0.22 -10.48 10.27
CA SER A 137 1.23 -10.70 10.05
C SER A 137 2.09 -10.62 11.32
N GLY A 138 1.77 -11.39 12.35
CA GLY A 138 2.58 -11.51 13.58
C GLY A 138 3.00 -10.16 14.17
N ALA A 139 4.31 -9.89 14.21
CA ALA A 139 4.89 -8.65 14.74
C ALA A 139 4.52 -7.38 13.92
N TYR A 140 4.12 -7.51 12.66
CA TYR A 140 3.78 -6.40 11.76
C TYR A 140 2.28 -6.20 11.59
N ARG A 141 1.47 -6.79 12.48
CA ARG A 141 0.01 -6.77 12.42
C ARG A 141 -0.58 -5.37 12.24
N ASP A 142 -0.04 -4.40 12.96
CA ASP A 142 -0.53 -3.02 12.95
C ASP A 142 -0.12 -2.23 11.71
N ASN A 143 0.91 -2.71 10.99
CA ASN A 143 1.38 -2.10 9.76
C ASN A 143 0.41 -2.37 8.60
N ILE A 144 -0.41 -3.42 8.69
CA ILE A 144 -1.37 -3.81 7.66
C ILE A 144 -2.78 -3.38 8.08
N ARG A 145 -3.43 -2.59 7.24
CA ARG A 145 -4.85 -2.22 7.39
C ARG A 145 -5.58 -2.49 6.08
N TYR A 146 -6.69 -3.20 6.12
CA TYR A 146 -7.50 -3.45 4.94
C TYR A 146 -8.97 -3.11 5.15
N ILE A 147 -9.63 -2.81 4.03
CA ILE A 147 -11.07 -2.64 3.93
C ILE A 147 -11.60 -3.53 2.81
N ILE A 148 -12.80 -4.04 3.02
CA ILE A 148 -13.57 -4.82 2.06
C ILE A 148 -14.80 -4.00 1.72
N GLU A 149 -14.91 -3.63 0.46
CA GLU A 149 -16.05 -2.91 -0.08
C GLU A 149 -16.92 -3.87 -0.89
N PHE A 150 -18.22 -3.85 -0.64
CA PHE A 150 -19.17 -4.69 -1.38
C PHE A 150 -19.72 -3.90 -2.56
N LEU A 151 -19.36 -4.30 -3.79
CA LEU A 151 -19.77 -3.60 -5.02
C LEU A 151 -21.18 -3.99 -5.48
N GLY A 152 -21.73 -5.06 -4.92
CA GLY A 152 -23.08 -5.55 -5.20
C GLY A 152 -23.10 -6.92 -5.85
N GLU A 153 -24.30 -7.31 -6.25
CA GLU A 153 -24.59 -8.61 -6.85
C GLU A 153 -25.02 -8.44 -8.31
N ARG A 154 -24.63 -9.42 -9.13
CA ARG A 154 -25.08 -9.56 -10.51
C ARG A 154 -25.71 -10.92 -10.70
N GLN A 155 -26.85 -10.94 -11.37
CA GLN A 155 -27.50 -12.19 -11.74
C GLN A 155 -26.81 -12.78 -12.97
N SER A 156 -26.27 -13.99 -12.82
CA SER A 156 -25.63 -14.77 -13.90
C SER A 156 -26.26 -16.16 -13.92
N PRO A 157 -27.45 -16.33 -14.52
CA PRO A 157 -28.24 -17.56 -14.42
C PRO A 157 -27.40 -18.81 -14.74
N PRO A 158 -27.38 -19.85 -13.89
CA PRO A 158 -28.21 -20.09 -12.71
C PRO A 158 -27.65 -19.56 -11.37
N LYS A 159 -26.54 -18.81 -11.39
CA LYS A 159 -25.79 -18.36 -10.21
C LYS A 159 -25.99 -16.87 -9.91
N VAL A 160 -25.57 -16.48 -8.71
CA VAL A 160 -25.44 -15.08 -8.30
C VAL A 160 -23.95 -14.79 -8.13
N GLU A 161 -23.45 -13.82 -8.88
CA GLU A 161 -22.10 -13.27 -8.76
C GLU A 161 -22.11 -12.14 -7.74
N ARG A 162 -21.16 -12.16 -6.82
CA ARG A 162 -20.94 -11.11 -5.83
C ARG A 162 -19.58 -10.49 -6.07
N HIS A 163 -19.56 -9.17 -6.22
CA HIS A 163 -18.33 -8.44 -6.48
C HIS A 163 -17.90 -7.68 -5.23
N PHE A 164 -16.64 -7.85 -4.85
CA PHE A 164 -16.01 -7.15 -3.76
C PHE A 164 -14.79 -6.40 -4.28
N ARG A 165 -14.47 -5.28 -3.66
CA ARG A 165 -13.20 -4.59 -3.83
C ARG A 165 -12.48 -4.57 -2.50
N VAL A 166 -11.29 -5.14 -2.48
CA VAL A 166 -10.42 -5.11 -1.31
C VAL A 166 -9.39 -4.02 -1.52
N THR A 167 -9.20 -3.17 -0.52
CA THR A 167 -8.11 -2.19 -0.51
C THR A 167 -7.27 -2.39 0.74
N VAL A 168 -5.97 -2.53 0.57
CA VAL A 168 -5.00 -2.78 1.65
C VAL A 168 -4.00 -1.64 1.67
N ARG A 169 -3.72 -1.11 2.84
CA ARG A 169 -2.63 -0.18 3.11
C ARG A 169 -1.64 -0.86 4.03
N ALA A 170 -0.38 -0.92 3.61
CA ALA A 170 0.72 -1.39 4.44
C ALA A 170 1.76 -0.28 4.68
N LYS A 171 2.35 -0.28 5.88
CA LYS A 171 3.50 0.55 6.24
C LYS A 171 4.77 -0.29 6.28
N GLY A 172 5.87 0.26 5.76
CA GLY A 172 7.21 -0.35 5.86
C GLY A 172 7.77 -0.32 7.29
N GLN A 173 9.07 -0.55 7.43
CA GLN A 173 9.80 -0.29 8.66
C GLN A 173 9.80 1.21 8.98
N ASN A 174 9.85 2.06 7.95
CA ASN A 174 9.59 3.49 8.10
C ASN A 174 8.09 3.77 7.99
N GLU A 175 7.53 4.49 8.96
CA GLU A 175 6.10 4.86 8.97
C GLU A 175 5.69 5.71 7.76
N ASN A 176 6.65 6.41 7.15
CA ASN A 176 6.45 7.23 5.96
C ASN A 176 6.40 6.39 4.66
N THR A 177 6.87 5.15 4.68
CA THR A 177 6.82 4.26 3.53
C THR A 177 5.46 3.56 3.52
N VAL A 178 4.54 4.07 2.71
CA VAL A 178 3.18 3.55 2.60
C VAL A 178 2.96 2.96 1.22
N VAL A 179 2.43 1.75 1.16
CA VAL A 179 1.99 1.08 -0.07
C VAL A 179 0.49 0.80 0.04
N ILE A 180 -0.25 1.09 -1.02
CA ILE A 180 -1.68 0.75 -1.12
C ILE A 180 -1.86 -0.18 -2.31
N LEU A 181 -2.51 -1.31 -2.08
CA LEU A 181 -2.92 -2.28 -3.10
C LEU A 181 -4.43 -2.40 -3.14
N GLN A 182 -4.95 -2.72 -4.31
CA GLN A 182 -6.36 -2.93 -4.53
C GLN A 182 -6.57 -4.17 -5.40
N SER A 183 -7.53 -5.02 -5.02
CA SER A 183 -7.95 -6.21 -5.77
C SER A 183 -9.46 -6.23 -5.90
N HIS A 184 -9.94 -6.86 -6.96
CA HIS A 184 -11.35 -7.15 -7.19
C HIS A 184 -11.55 -8.65 -7.03
N VAL A 185 -12.48 -9.02 -6.16
CA VAL A 185 -12.78 -10.40 -5.82
C VAL A 185 -14.19 -10.72 -6.25
N GLU A 186 -14.34 -11.79 -7.01
CA GLU A 186 -15.62 -12.28 -7.48
C GLU A 186 -15.94 -13.59 -6.79
N MET A 187 -17.17 -13.71 -6.30
CA MET A 187 -17.64 -14.92 -5.63
C MET A 187 -18.96 -15.36 -6.24
N THR A 188 -18.99 -16.57 -6.77
CA THR A 188 -20.22 -17.19 -7.26
C THR A 188 -20.78 -18.12 -6.20
N ASN A 189 -22.09 -18.01 -5.93
CA ASN A 189 -22.82 -19.02 -5.16
C ASN A 189 -23.15 -20.26 -6.01
#